data_AF-A0A450TB74-F1
#
_entry.id   AF-A0A450TB74-F1
#
_cell.length_a   1.000
_cell.length_b   1.000
_cell.length_c   1.000
_cell.angle_alpha   90.00
_cell.angle_beta   90.00
_cell.angle_gamma   90.00
#
_symmetry.space_group_name_H-M   'P 1'
#
loop_
_entity.id
_entity.type
_entity.pdbx_description
1 polymer ?
#
loop_
_entity_poly.entity_id
_entity_poly.type
_entity_poly.pdbx_seq_one_letter_code
_entity_poly.pdbx_strand_id
1 'polypeptide(L)'
;MKTVYVESSVISYLTARPSRDVVTAARQAITLEWWEEHGIQYGICLSELVLEEIGPKDSSAAQRRLGLVENAPILETTESAVELSKLLITEKAIPETSTEDALPIGIAAVQGMDFLLTVMLQRYHPR
;
A
#
# COMPACT_ATOMS: atom_id res chain seq x y z
N MET A 1 -14.78 -13.52 4.97
CA MET A 1 -14.05 -12.34 5.48
C MET A 1 -13.59 -11.56 4.26
N LYS A 2 -13.71 -10.22 4.25
CA LYS A 2 -13.26 -9.43 3.10
C LYS A 2 -11.74 -9.29 3.12
N THR A 3 -11.10 -9.22 1.95
CA THR A 3 -9.64 -9.06 1.82
C THR A 3 -9.25 -7.62 1.56
N VAL A 4 -8.08 -7.23 2.05
CA VAL A 4 -7.52 -5.90 1.82
C VAL A 4 -6.05 -6.04 1.46
N TYR A 5 -5.71 -5.51 0.29
CA TYR A 5 -4.32 -5.39 -0.11
C TYR A 5 -3.75 -4.08 0.43
N VAL A 6 -2.66 -4.17 1.18
CA VAL A 6 -2.05 -3.04 1.88
C VAL A 6 -0.78 -2.61 1.15
N GLU A 7 -0.72 -1.35 0.78
CA GLU A 7 0.44 -0.75 0.12
C GLU A 7 1.57 -0.44 1.11
N SER A 8 2.82 -0.35 0.63
CA SER A 8 4.00 -0.06 1.46
C SER A 8 3.95 1.30 2.16
N SER A 9 3.20 2.25 1.59
CA SER A 9 2.98 3.58 2.16
C SER A 9 2.33 3.46 3.55
N VAL A 10 1.29 2.63 3.69
CA VAL A 10 0.59 2.34 4.95
C VAL A 10 1.57 1.80 6.00
N ILE A 11 2.36 0.80 5.63
CA ILE A 11 3.37 0.17 6.51
C ILE A 11 4.44 1.19 6.93
N SER A 12 4.80 2.10 6.03
CA SER A 12 5.72 3.19 6.32
C SER A 12 5.16 4.17 7.34
N TYR A 13 3.88 4.55 7.25
CA TYR A 13 3.23 5.43 8.21
C TYR A 13 3.08 4.78 9.60
N LEU A 14 2.75 3.49 9.67
CA LEU A 14 2.62 2.74 10.94
C LEU A 14 3.92 2.67 11.73
N THR A 15 5.07 2.66 11.04
CA THR A 15 6.38 2.40 11.66
C THR A 15 7.30 3.61 11.71
N ALA A 16 6.91 4.70 11.04
CA ALA A 16 7.62 5.97 11.09
C ALA A 16 7.51 6.59 12.50
N ARG A 17 8.52 7.39 12.85
CA ARG A 17 8.44 8.22 14.06
C ARG A 17 7.31 9.25 13.91
N PRO A 18 6.63 9.63 15.00
CA PRO A 18 5.64 10.71 14.94
C PRO A 18 6.21 11.95 14.26
N SER A 19 5.52 12.41 13.21
CA SER A 19 5.90 13.59 12.47
C SER A 19 5.45 14.87 13.19
N ARG A 20 6.21 15.95 13.01
CA ARG A 20 5.80 17.30 13.43
C ARG A 20 5.03 18.04 12.33
N ASP A 21 5.08 17.53 11.10
CA ASP A 21 4.24 18.03 10.02
C ASP A 21 2.80 17.58 10.25
N VAL A 22 1.87 18.53 10.33
CA VAL A 22 0.47 18.28 10.72
C VAL A 22 -0.22 17.31 9.75
N VAL A 23 0.04 17.44 8.45
CA VAL A 23 -0.58 16.58 7.43
C VAL A 23 -0.07 15.15 7.57
N THR A 24 1.24 14.99 7.70
CA THR A 24 1.88 13.68 7.91
C THR A 24 1.43 13.06 9.22
N ALA A 25 1.36 13.83 10.32
CA ALA A 25 0.90 13.34 11.62
C ALA A 25 -0.55 12.87 11.58
N ALA A 26 -1.44 13.60 10.90
CA ALA A 26 -2.82 13.18 10.70
C ALA A 26 -2.92 11.86 9.92
N ARG A 27 -2.12 11.70 8.86
CA ARG A 27 -2.05 10.43 8.10
C ARG A 27 -1.53 9.27 8.95
N GLN A 28 -0.55 9.52 9.82
CA GLN A 28 -0.06 8.51 10.79
C GLN A 28 -1.19 8.10 11.74
N ALA A 29 -1.93 9.06 12.28
CA ALA A 29 -3.02 8.79 13.21
C ALA A 29 -4.16 7.99 12.58
N ILE A 30 -4.65 8.39 11.40
CA ILE A 30 -5.72 7.69 10.68
C ILE A 30 -5.29 6.27 10.28
N THR A 31 -4.04 6.13 9.82
CA THR A 31 -3.50 4.81 9.47
C THR A 31 -3.43 3.88 10.69
N LEU A 32 -3.00 4.41 11.84
CA LEU A 32 -2.92 3.65 13.09
C LEU A 32 -4.31 3.24 13.58
N GLU A 33 -5.26 4.19 13.62
CA GLU A 33 -6.65 3.93 14.01
C GLU A 33 -7.29 2.85 13.14
N TRP A 34 -7.14 2.95 11.81
CA TRP A 34 -7.65 1.90 10.92
C TRP A 34 -7.01 0.54 11.20
N TRP A 35 -5.69 0.51 11.42
CA TRP A 35 -4.98 -0.74 11.67
C TRP A 35 -5.41 -1.42 12.96
N GLU A 36 -5.55 -0.64 14.04
CA GLU A 36 -5.93 -1.15 15.37
C GLU A 36 -7.42 -1.51 15.47
N GLU A 37 -8.31 -0.69 14.91
CA GLU A 37 -9.76 -0.86 15.08
C GLU A 37 -10.42 -1.71 13.99
N HIS A 38 -9.88 -1.67 12.77
CA HIS A 38 -10.48 -2.31 11.60
C HIS A 38 -9.64 -3.45 11.03
N GLY A 39 -8.31 -3.40 11.15
CA GLY A 39 -7.41 -4.38 10.52
C GLY A 39 -7.76 -5.84 10.82
N ILE A 40 -8.17 -6.15 12.06
CA ILE A 40 -8.55 -7.51 12.49
C ILE A 40 -9.80 -8.06 11.78
N GLN A 41 -10.60 -7.21 11.13
CA GLN A 41 -11.85 -7.59 10.47
C GLN A 41 -11.62 -8.03 9.00
N TYR A 42 -10.40 -7.86 8.49
CA TYR A 42 -10.02 -8.12 7.11
C TYR A 42 -8.91 -9.15 6.98
N GLY A 43 -8.92 -9.89 5.88
CA GLY A 43 -7.75 -10.67 5.45
C GLY A 43 -6.73 -9.72 4.85
N ILE A 44 -5.72 -9.32 5.63
CA ILE A 44 -4.65 -8.42 5.18
C ILE A 44 -3.70 -9.18 4.26
N CYS A 45 -3.51 -8.68 3.05
CA CYS A 45 -2.60 -9.23 2.04
C CYS A 45 -1.58 -8.16 1.63
N LEU A 46 -0.38 -8.60 1.25
CA LEU A 46 0.71 -7.75 0.75
C LEU A 46 1.24 -8.33 -0.55
N SER A 47 2.13 -7.63 -1.25
CA SER A 47 2.81 -8.16 -2.42
C SER A 47 4.31 -8.20 -2.21
N GLU A 48 5.01 -8.96 -3.06
CA GLU A 48 6.47 -8.98 -3.08
C GLU A 48 7.06 -7.57 -3.24
N LEU A 49 6.45 -6.73 -4.08
CA LEU A 49 6.79 -5.31 -4.22
C LEU A 49 6.78 -4.58 -2.87
N VAL A 50 5.76 -4.81 -2.04
CA VAL A 50 5.66 -4.16 -0.73
C VAL A 50 6.80 -4.62 0.19
N LEU A 51 7.15 -5.90 0.16
CA LEU A 51 8.29 -6.42 0.92
C LEU A 51 9.62 -5.79 0.49
N GLU A 52 9.81 -5.64 -0.82
CA GLU A 52 10.99 -4.97 -1.41
C GLU A 52 11.07 -3.49 -1.03
N GLU A 53 9.95 -2.80 -0.85
CA GLU A 53 9.94 -1.38 -0.50
C GLU A 53 10.19 -1.13 1.00
N ILE A 54 9.71 -2.04 1.86
CA ILE A 54 9.83 -1.88 3.33
C ILE A 54 11.14 -2.48 3.89
N GLY A 55 11.74 -3.44 3.19
CA GLY A 55 12.91 -4.22 3.61
C GLY A 55 14.30 -3.53 3.57
N PRO A 56 14.68 -2.72 2.56
CA PRO A 56 16.08 -2.36 2.32
C PRO A 56 16.66 -1.30 3.27
N LYS A 57 15.84 -0.67 4.13
CA LYS A 57 16.34 0.34 5.08
C LYS A 57 16.78 -0.33 6.38
N ASP A 58 17.97 -0.93 6.37
CA ASP A 58 18.62 -1.61 7.50
C ASP A 58 18.64 -0.72 8.75
N SER A 59 17.60 -0.87 9.56
CA SER A 59 17.30 -0.03 10.71
C SER A 59 16.27 -0.76 11.56
N SER A 60 16.22 -0.46 12.85
CA SER A 60 15.19 -0.99 13.76
C SER A 60 13.76 -0.73 13.25
N ALA A 61 13.56 0.23 12.34
CA ALA A 61 12.28 0.48 11.69
C ALA A 61 11.90 -0.62 10.68
N ALA A 62 12.83 -1.13 9.87
CA ALA A 62 12.54 -2.22 8.94
C ALA A 62 12.17 -3.52 9.66
N GLN A 63 12.86 -3.83 10.77
CA GLN A 63 12.51 -4.99 11.61
C GLN A 63 11.10 -4.88 12.19
N ARG A 64 10.71 -3.69 12.66
CA ARG A 64 9.32 -3.45 13.12
C ARG A 64 8.30 -3.59 12.00
N ARG A 65 8.62 -3.15 10.78
CA ARG A 65 7.75 -3.31 9.61
C ARG A 65 7.52 -4.76 9.27
N LEU A 66 8.60 -5.54 9.16
CA LEU A 66 8.52 -6.96 8.84
C LEU A 66 7.77 -7.74 9.91
N GLY A 67 7.97 -7.43 11.20
CA GLY A 67 7.21 -8.05 12.29
C GLY A 67 5.71 -7.75 12.28
N LEU A 68 5.28 -6.58 11.79
CA LEU A 68 3.85 -6.26 11.65
C LEU A 68 3.15 -7.12 10.59
N VAL A 69 3.91 -7.67 9.64
CA VAL A 69 3.36 -8.28 8.43
C VAL A 69 3.82 -9.72 8.20
N GLU A 70 4.55 -10.29 9.14
CA GLU A 70 5.19 -11.61 9.02
C GLU A 70 4.19 -12.73 8.67
N ASN A 71 2.95 -12.61 9.11
CA ASN A 71 1.89 -13.61 8.89
C ASN A 71 0.93 -13.25 7.74
N ALA A 72 1.14 -12.12 7.06
CA ALA A 72 0.28 -11.70 5.97
C ALA A 72 0.56 -12.55 4.71
N PRO A 73 -0.48 -13.08 4.04
CA PRO A 73 -0.31 -13.67 2.72
C PRO A 73 0.36 -12.71 1.74
N ILE A 74 1.35 -13.23 1.02
CA ILE A 74 2.09 -12.49 -0.01
C ILE A 74 1.52 -12.85 -1.39
N LEU A 75 1.06 -11.83 -2.09
CA LEU A 75 0.55 -11.86 -3.44
C LEU A 75 1.72 -11.75 -4.42
N GLU A 76 1.71 -12.63 -5.41
CA GLU A 76 2.67 -12.61 -6.52
C GLU A 76 2.40 -11.43 -7.46
N THR A 77 3.49 -10.82 -7.92
CA THR A 77 3.42 -9.82 -8.99
C THR A 77 3.37 -10.53 -10.35
N THR A 78 2.16 -10.92 -10.77
CA THR A 78 1.96 -11.68 -12.01
C THR A 78 2.11 -10.84 -13.27
N GLU A 79 2.38 -11.49 -14.40
CA GLU A 79 2.43 -10.81 -15.71
C GLU A 79 1.11 -10.08 -16.03
N SER A 80 -0.03 -10.68 -15.71
CA SER A 80 -1.34 -10.04 -15.89
C SER A 80 -1.51 -8.78 -15.05
N ALA A 81 -0.95 -8.71 -13.84
CA ALA A 81 -0.96 -7.49 -13.03
C ALA A 81 -0.11 -6.38 -13.66
N VAL A 82 1.03 -6.75 -14.25
CA VAL A 82 1.92 -5.83 -14.98
C VAL A 82 1.28 -5.35 -16.29
N GLU A 83 0.57 -6.21 -17.01
CA GLU A 83 -0.18 -5.82 -18.21
C GLU A 83 -1.33 -4.88 -17.88
N LEU A 84 -2.09 -5.19 -16.82
CA LEU A 84 -3.17 -4.33 -16.37
C LEU A 84 -2.66 -2.96 -15.93
N SER A 85 -1.54 -2.88 -15.20
CA SER A 85 -0.98 -1.58 -14.79
C SER A 85 -0.57 -0.71 -16.00
N LYS A 86 0.06 -1.31 -17.02
CA LYS A 86 0.38 -0.62 -18.28
C LYS A 86 -0.87 -0.15 -19.00
N LEU A 87 -1.94 -0.95 -19.01
CA LEU A 87 -3.20 -0.58 -19.62
C LEU A 87 -3.84 0.61 -18.89
N LEU A 88 -3.86 0.60 -17.55
CA LEU A 88 -4.40 1.70 -16.74
C LEU A 88 -3.70 3.05 -17.04
N ILE A 89 -2.39 3.02 -17.26
CA ILE A 89 -1.62 4.21 -17.65
C ILE A 89 -1.95 4.61 -19.09
N THR A 90 -1.94 3.66 -20.02
CA THR A 90 -2.16 3.91 -21.46
C THR A 90 -3.55 4.48 -21.73
N GLU A 91 -4.57 3.95 -21.06
CA GLU A 91 -5.95 4.40 -21.13
C GLU A 91 -6.23 5.66 -20.28
N LYS A 92 -5.20 6.21 -19.62
CA LYS A 92 -5.27 7.41 -18.77
C LYS A 92 -6.25 7.28 -17.60
N ALA A 93 -6.55 6.05 -17.18
CA ALA A 93 -7.27 5.79 -15.94
C ALA A 93 -6.43 6.20 -14.72
N ILE A 94 -5.10 6.17 -14.86
CA ILE A 94 -4.14 6.70 -13.90
C ILE A 94 -3.42 7.90 -14.53
N PRO A 95 -3.31 9.04 -13.83
CA PRO A 95 -2.55 10.19 -14.30
C PRO A 95 -1.06 9.85 -14.51
N GLU A 96 -0.45 10.46 -15.52
CA GLU A 96 1.01 10.33 -15.78
C GLU A 96 1.88 10.78 -14.59
N THR A 97 1.34 11.58 -13.67
CA THR A 97 2.03 12.05 -12.46
C THR A 97 2.03 11.05 -11.31
N SER A 98 1.32 9.92 -11.46
CA SER A 98 1.08 8.95 -10.39
C SER A 98 1.14 7.51 -10.92
N THR A 99 2.03 7.27 -11.88
CA THR A 99 2.19 5.94 -12.50
C THR A 99 2.63 4.86 -11.51
N GLU A 100 3.24 5.25 -10.39
CA GLU A 100 3.61 4.37 -9.29
C GLU A 100 2.41 3.63 -8.67
N ASP A 101 1.20 4.22 -8.73
CA ASP A 101 -0.03 3.62 -8.18
C ASP A 101 -0.59 2.50 -9.10
N ALA A 102 -0.14 2.44 -10.35
CA ALA A 102 -0.71 1.53 -11.35
C ALA A 102 -0.44 0.06 -11.05
N LEU A 103 0.76 -0.25 -10.58
CA LEU A 103 1.13 -1.63 -10.28
C LEU A 103 0.39 -2.16 -9.03
N PRO A 104 0.35 -1.43 -7.89
CA PRO A 104 -0.51 -1.79 -6.75
C PRO A 104 -1.98 -2.02 -7.13
N ILE A 105 -2.56 -1.15 -7.96
CA ILE A 105 -3.94 -1.30 -8.44
C ILE A 105 -4.07 -2.57 -9.30
N GLY A 106 -3.12 -2.79 -10.22
CA GLY A 106 -3.08 -3.98 -11.08
C GLY A 106 -3.03 -5.28 -10.29
N ILE A 107 -2.18 -5.35 -9.26
CA ILE A 107 -2.05 -6.51 -8.37
C ILE A 107 -3.36 -6.74 -7.62
N ALA A 108 -3.92 -5.70 -6.97
CA ALA A 108 -5.15 -5.83 -6.20
C ALA A 108 -6.33 -6.33 -7.07
N ALA A 109 -6.47 -5.78 -8.28
CA ALA A 109 -7.54 -6.14 -9.20
C ALA A 109 -7.39 -7.56 -9.75
N VAL A 110 -6.19 -7.96 -10.20
CA VAL A 110 -5.95 -9.30 -10.75
C VAL A 110 -6.09 -10.38 -9.68
N GLN A 111 -5.66 -10.10 -8.45
CA GLN A 111 -5.74 -11.04 -7.33
C GLN A 111 -7.13 -11.06 -6.67
N GLY A 112 -8.09 -10.26 -7.16
CA GLY A 112 -9.47 -10.27 -6.68
C GLY A 112 -9.65 -9.73 -5.25
N MET A 113 -8.85 -8.74 -4.87
CA MET A 113 -8.95 -8.11 -3.54
C MET A 113 -10.22 -7.29 -3.43
N ASP A 114 -10.91 -7.36 -2.28
CA ASP A 114 -12.12 -6.54 -2.06
C ASP A 114 -11.76 -5.05 -1.92
N PHE A 115 -10.58 -4.74 -1.39
CA PHE A 115 -10.09 -3.38 -1.16
C PHE A 115 -8.59 -3.24 -1.41
N LEU A 116 -8.20 -2.03 -1.83
CA LEU A 116 -6.82 -1.55 -1.79
C LEU A 116 -6.73 -0.46 -0.72
N LEU A 117 -5.85 -0.65 0.26
CA LEU A 117 -5.54 0.34 1.29
C LEU A 117 -4.25 1.07 0.93
N THR A 118 -4.39 2.36 0.67
CA THR A 118 -3.30 3.28 0.37
C THR A 118 -3.52 4.60 1.09
N VAL A 119 -2.42 5.29 1.41
CA VAL A 119 -2.42 6.67 1.90
C VAL A 119 -2.01 7.66 0.80
N MET A 120 -1.77 7.16 -0.42
CA MET A 120 -1.50 7.92 -1.64
C MET A 120 -2.78 8.06 -2.46
N LEU A 121 -3.57 9.08 -2.12
CA LEU A 121 -4.09 9.91 -3.19
C LEU A 121 -3.25 11.19 -3.14
N GLN A 122 -2.22 11.27 -3.98
CA GLN A 122 -1.65 12.58 -4.29
C GLN A 122 -2.80 13.45 -4.80
N ARG A 123 -2.82 14.72 -4.38
CA ARG A 123 -3.84 15.67 -4.82
C ARG A 123 -3.96 15.59 -6.34
N TYR A 124 -5.12 15.15 -6.82
CA TYR A 124 -5.54 15.43 -8.17
C TYR A 124 -5.54 16.97 -8.30
N HIS A 125 -4.51 17.52 -8.92
CA HIS A 125 -4.51 18.90 -9.37
C HIS A 125 -5.01 18.86 -10.82
N PRO A 126 -6.31 19.12 -11.07
CA PRO A 126 -6.73 19.40 -12.42
C PRO A 126 -5.96 20.65 -12.86
N ARG A 127 -5.25 20.56 -13.98
CA ARG A 127 -4.75 21.76 -14.67
C ARG A 127 -5.91 22.58 -15.18
#